data_AF-V4T0P9-F1
#
_entry.id   AF-V4T0P9-F1
#
_cell.length_a   1.000
_cell.length_b   1.000
_cell.length_c   1.000
_cell.angle_alpha   90.00
_cell.angle_beta   90.00
_cell.angle_gamma   90.00
#
_symmetry.space_group_name_H-M   'P 1'
#
loop_
_entity.id
_entity.type
_entity.pdbx_description
1 polymer ?
#
loop_
_entity_poly.entity_id
_entity_poly.type
_entity_poly.pdbx_seq_one_letter_code
_entity_poly.pdbx_strand_id
1 'polypeptide(L)'
;MIRLCGVLQRIALSYLLVSLVEIFTKDVQDKDQSVGQFSIFRLYCWHWLMAACVLVVYLALLYGTYVPDWQFTIINKDSADYGKVFNVTCGVRGKLNPPCNAVGYIDRKVLGINHMYHRPAWRRSKACTQDSPFEGPLRKDAPSWCHAPFEPEGLLSSVSSILSTIIGVHFGHVIIHTKGHLARLKQWVTMGFALLIFGLTLHFTNAIPLNKQLYTLSYVCVTSGAAALVFSAIYALV
;
A
#
# COMPACT_ATOMS: atom_id res chain seq x y z
N MET A 1 -6.48 16.30 -18.23
CA MET A 1 -6.47 14.82 -18.23
C MET A 1 -7.12 14.34 -16.95
N ILE A 2 -8.09 13.43 -17.02
CA ILE A 2 -8.77 12.90 -15.83
C ILE A 2 -7.91 11.80 -15.23
N ARG A 3 -7.44 12.00 -14.00
CA ARG A 3 -6.70 10.98 -13.25
C ARG A 3 -7.71 9.98 -12.69
N LEU A 4 -7.73 8.77 -13.27
CA LEU A 4 -8.67 7.71 -12.92
C LEU A 4 -8.34 7.11 -11.54
N CYS A 5 -7.04 6.98 -11.25
CA CYS A 5 -6.50 6.46 -10.01
C CYS A 5 -6.19 7.61 -9.03
N GLY A 6 -6.79 7.57 -7.85
CA GLY A 6 -6.57 8.56 -6.81
C GLY A 6 -6.93 7.99 -5.43
N VAL A 7 -6.56 8.74 -4.38
CA VAL A 7 -6.72 8.30 -2.99
C VAL A 7 -8.20 7.98 -2.67
N LEU A 8 -9.14 8.79 -3.16
CA LEU A 8 -10.57 8.57 -2.94
C LEU A 8 -11.06 7.30 -3.64
N GLN A 9 -10.65 7.09 -4.89
CA GLN A 9 -11.02 5.89 -5.65
C GLN A 9 -10.44 4.62 -5.02
N ARG A 10 -9.20 4.68 -4.53
CA ARG A 10 -8.56 3.58 -3.78
C ARG A 10 -9.35 3.23 -2.52
N ILE A 11 -9.72 4.22 -1.72
CA ILE A 11 -10.52 4.02 -0.51
C ILE A 11 -11.88 3.42 -0.88
N ALA A 12 -12.56 3.99 -1.89
CA ALA A 12 -13.86 3.49 -2.35
C ALA A 12 -13.79 2.03 -2.80
N LEU A 13 -12.77 1.64 -3.58
CA LEU A 13 -12.57 0.26 -4.01
C LEU A 13 -12.36 -0.68 -2.82
N SER A 14 -11.49 -0.30 -1.89
CA SER A 14 -11.20 -1.12 -0.72
C SER A 14 -12.43 -1.29 0.17
N TYR A 15 -13.21 -0.23 0.36
CA TYR A 15 -14.45 -0.27 1.15
C TYR A 15 -15.52 -1.10 0.46
N LEU A 16 -15.68 -0.98 -0.86
CA LEU A 16 -16.62 -1.78 -1.64
C LEU A 16 -16.31 -3.28 -1.53
N LEU A 17 -15.05 -3.67 -1.70
CA LEU A 17 -14.67 -5.08 -1.66
C LEU A 17 -14.85 -5.68 -0.27
N VAL A 18 -14.43 -4.96 0.78
CA VAL A 18 -14.57 -5.43 2.16
C VAL A 18 -16.04 -5.46 2.59
N SER A 19 -16.85 -4.48 2.19
CA SER A 19 -18.29 -4.47 2.51
C SER A 19 -19.05 -5.58 1.80
N LEU A 20 -18.69 -5.94 0.57
CA LEU A 20 -19.26 -7.10 -0.11
C LEU A 20 -18.96 -8.39 0.68
N VAL A 21 -17.72 -8.57 1.15
CA VAL A 21 -17.38 -9.74 1.98
C VAL A 21 -18.16 -9.76 3.29
N GLU A 22 -18.33 -8.62 3.95
CA GLU A 22 -19.15 -8.52 5.15
C GLU A 22 -20.61 -8.92 4.88
N ILE A 23 -21.21 -8.40 3.80
CA ILE A 23 -22.59 -8.74 3.41
C ILE A 23 -22.74 -10.24 3.13
N PHE A 24 -21.82 -10.82 2.37
CA PHE A 24 -21.89 -12.24 2.00
C PHE A 24 -21.58 -13.20 3.16
N THR A 25 -20.88 -12.74 4.19
CA THR A 25 -20.50 -13.60 5.34
C THR A 25 -21.42 -13.43 6.55
N LYS A 26 -22.36 -12.48 6.51
CA LYS A 26 -23.27 -12.15 7.61
C LYS A 26 -24.07 -13.35 8.13
N ASP A 27 -24.69 -14.14 7.25
CA ASP A 27 -25.52 -15.29 7.64
C ASP A 27 -24.72 -16.43 8.30
N VAL A 28 -23.41 -16.49 8.05
CA VAL A 28 -22.50 -17.47 8.67
C VAL A 28 -22.11 -17.01 10.08
N GLN A 29 -21.95 -15.70 10.27
CA GLN A 29 -21.52 -15.13 11.55
C GLN A 29 -22.60 -15.21 12.63
N ASP A 30 -23.89 -15.03 12.29
CA ASP A 30 -24.99 -15.10 13.27
C ASP A 30 -25.13 -16.48 13.95
N LYS A 31 -24.53 -17.53 13.39
CA LYS A 31 -24.59 -18.89 13.93
C LYS A 31 -23.45 -19.26 14.90
N ASP A 32 -22.34 -18.53 14.91
CA ASP A 32 -21.10 -18.92 15.62
C ASP A 32 -20.78 -17.95 16.78
N GLN A 33 -21.72 -17.79 17.73
CA GLN A 33 -21.55 -16.90 18.89
C GLN A 33 -20.85 -17.63 20.06
N SER A 34 -19.57 -17.98 19.90
CA SER A 34 -18.76 -18.54 20.99
C SER A 34 -17.95 -17.47 21.71
N VAL A 35 -17.96 -17.48 23.05
CA VAL A 35 -17.33 -16.46 23.90
C VAL A 35 -15.86 -16.86 24.17
N GLY A 36 -14.91 -16.22 23.48
CA GLY A 36 -13.47 -16.41 23.73
C GLY A 36 -12.60 -15.33 23.07
N GLN A 37 -11.38 -15.12 23.58
CA GLN A 37 -10.48 -14.04 23.10
C GLN A 37 -10.04 -14.22 21.62
N PHE A 38 -10.05 -15.46 21.10
CA PHE A 38 -9.82 -15.80 19.69
C PHE A 38 -11.12 -15.94 18.86
N SER A 39 -12.30 -15.83 19.49
CA SER A 39 -13.58 -15.99 18.79
C SER A 39 -13.75 -14.98 17.66
N ILE A 40 -13.25 -13.75 17.82
CA ILE A 40 -13.34 -12.71 16.79
C ILE A 40 -12.55 -13.11 15.54
N PHE A 41 -11.37 -13.71 15.68
CA PHE A 41 -10.61 -14.19 14.51
C PHE A 41 -11.31 -15.35 13.80
N ARG A 42 -11.96 -16.23 14.56
CA ARG A 42 -12.73 -17.35 14.02
C ARG A 42 -14.02 -16.87 13.34
N LEU A 43 -14.73 -15.94 13.96
CA LEU A 43 -15.97 -15.36 13.45
C LEU A 43 -15.72 -14.57 12.14
N TYR A 44 -14.62 -13.82 12.09
CA TYR A 44 -14.21 -13.06 10.90
C TYR A 44 -13.11 -13.78 10.10
N CYS A 45 -13.07 -15.10 10.14
CA CYS A 45 -12.04 -15.89 9.43
C CYS A 45 -12.05 -15.61 7.92
N TRP A 46 -13.22 -15.40 7.33
CA TRP A 46 -13.36 -15.04 5.90
C TRP A 46 -12.69 -13.73 5.53
N HIS A 47 -12.70 -12.72 6.42
CA HIS A 47 -11.98 -11.46 6.21
C HIS A 47 -10.47 -11.70 6.21
N TRP A 48 -9.97 -12.49 7.15
CA TRP A 48 -8.55 -12.84 7.22
C TRP A 48 -8.11 -13.76 6.07
N LEU A 49 -8.99 -14.63 5.59
CA LEU A 49 -8.76 -15.44 4.39
C LEU A 49 -8.66 -14.55 3.15
N MET A 50 -9.58 -13.60 2.98
CA MET A 50 -9.50 -12.60 1.91
C MET A 50 -8.19 -11.81 2.00
N ALA A 51 -7.81 -11.35 3.19
CA ALA A 51 -6.55 -10.65 3.42
C ALA A 51 -5.34 -11.51 3.02
N ALA A 52 -5.32 -12.79 3.39
CA ALA A 52 -4.26 -13.73 3.01
C ALA A 52 -4.21 -13.93 1.49
N CYS A 53 -5.36 -14.13 0.83
CA CYS A 53 -5.44 -14.26 -0.62
C CYS A 53 -4.92 -13.00 -1.33
N VAL A 54 -5.38 -11.83 -0.92
CA VAL A 54 -4.92 -10.52 -1.45
C VAL A 54 -3.41 -10.38 -1.25
N LEU A 55 -2.90 -10.73 -0.09
CA LEU A 55 -1.48 -10.65 0.22
C LEU A 55 -0.64 -11.59 -0.65
N VAL A 56 -1.07 -12.84 -0.82
CA VAL A 56 -0.39 -13.83 -1.67
C VAL A 56 -0.35 -13.34 -3.12
N VAL A 57 -1.48 -12.87 -3.65
CA VAL A 57 -1.54 -12.32 -5.01
C VAL A 57 -0.63 -11.11 -5.16
N TYR A 58 -0.67 -10.17 -4.20
CA TYR A 58 0.20 -8.99 -4.21
C TYR A 58 1.68 -9.37 -4.20
N LEU A 59 2.11 -10.26 -3.30
CA LEU A 59 3.52 -10.69 -3.21
C LEU A 59 3.95 -11.48 -4.45
N ALA A 60 3.08 -12.36 -4.97
CA ALA A 60 3.34 -13.11 -6.20
C ALA A 60 3.54 -12.18 -7.40
N LEU A 61 2.69 -11.16 -7.56
CA LEU A 61 2.86 -10.16 -8.62
C LEU A 61 4.09 -9.28 -8.39
N LEU A 62 4.35 -8.86 -7.15
CA LEU A 62 5.45 -7.97 -6.80
C LEU A 62 6.82 -8.61 -7.06
N TYR A 63 7.00 -9.88 -6.70
CA TYR A 63 8.27 -10.59 -6.83
C TYR A 63 8.36 -11.47 -8.08
N GLY A 64 7.25 -12.00 -8.58
CA GLY A 64 7.21 -12.90 -9.73
C GLY A 64 7.31 -12.19 -11.08
N THR A 65 6.83 -10.95 -11.17
CA THR A 65 6.79 -10.20 -12.44
C THR A 65 8.20 -9.76 -12.87
N TYR A 66 8.54 -10.08 -14.12
CA TYR A 66 9.74 -9.56 -14.76
C TYR A 66 9.52 -8.16 -15.31
N VAL A 67 10.42 -7.23 -14.97
CA VAL A 67 10.38 -5.85 -15.45
C VAL A 67 11.45 -5.66 -16.53
N PRO A 68 11.05 -5.64 -17.81
CA PRO A 68 11.97 -5.39 -18.91
C PRO A 68 12.39 -3.91 -18.96
N ASP A 69 13.42 -3.65 -19.76
CA ASP A 69 13.82 -2.29 -20.13
C ASP A 69 12.67 -1.59 -20.85
N TRP A 70 12.56 -0.28 -20.66
CA TRP A 70 11.49 0.50 -21.25
C TRP A 70 11.95 1.92 -21.57
N GLN A 71 11.18 2.56 -22.44
CA GLN A 71 11.45 3.93 -22.89
C GLN A 71 10.19 4.79 -22.73
N PHE A 72 10.38 6.08 -22.52
CA PHE A 72 9.29 7.04 -22.44
C PHE A 72 9.69 8.40 -22.98
N THR A 73 8.69 9.15 -23.43
CA THR A 73 8.84 10.51 -23.95
C THR A 73 8.22 11.51 -23.00
N ILE A 74 8.83 12.69 -22.87
CA ILE A 74 8.25 13.77 -22.09
C ILE A 74 7.22 14.52 -22.94
N ILE A 75 5.96 14.48 -22.50
CA ILE A 75 4.81 15.07 -23.20
C ILE A 75 4.49 16.49 -22.67
N ASN A 76 5.17 16.93 -21.61
CA ASN A 76 4.97 18.27 -21.06
C ASN A 76 5.57 19.35 -21.97
N LYS A 77 4.72 20.11 -22.66
CA LYS A 77 5.11 21.17 -23.60
C LYS A 77 5.91 22.30 -22.94
N ASP A 78 5.72 22.51 -21.64
CA ASP A 78 6.41 23.57 -20.89
C ASP A 78 7.80 23.14 -20.39
N SER A 79 8.21 21.90 -20.66
CA SER A 79 9.53 21.41 -20.26
C SER A 79 10.56 21.57 -21.37
N ALA A 80 11.78 21.95 -21.00
CA ALA A 80 12.92 22.04 -21.94
C ALA A 80 13.27 20.68 -22.60
N ASP A 81 12.77 19.59 -22.05
CA ASP A 81 12.99 18.22 -22.53
C ASP A 81 11.77 17.67 -23.30
N TYR A 82 10.83 18.51 -23.71
CA TYR A 82 9.67 18.09 -24.49
C TYR A 82 10.10 17.31 -25.75
N GLY A 83 9.48 16.15 -25.95
CA GLY A 83 9.78 15.27 -27.09
C GLY A 83 11.07 14.45 -26.97
N LYS A 84 11.88 14.63 -25.90
CA LYS A 84 13.05 13.77 -25.66
C LYS A 84 12.62 12.37 -25.23
N VAL A 85 13.29 11.37 -25.80
CA VAL A 85 13.13 9.95 -25.45
C VAL A 85 14.15 9.60 -24.37
N PHE A 86 13.67 9.05 -23.25
CA PHE A 86 14.52 8.53 -22.18
C PHE A 86 14.42 7.01 -22.13
N ASN A 87 15.57 6.35 -22.06
CA ASN A 87 15.66 4.91 -21.85
C ASN A 87 15.96 4.59 -20.39
N VAL A 88 15.28 3.57 -19.88
CA VAL A 88 15.44 3.05 -18.53
C VAL A 88 15.79 1.57 -18.61
N THR A 89 16.99 1.23 -18.16
CA THR A 89 17.45 -0.14 -18.03
C THR A 89 17.02 -0.70 -16.68
N CYS A 90 16.28 -1.80 -16.73
CA CYS A 90 15.74 -2.52 -15.59
C CYS A 90 16.24 -3.97 -15.59
N GLY A 91 15.79 -4.79 -16.53
CA GLY A 91 16.17 -6.21 -16.66
C GLY A 91 16.10 -7.04 -15.36
N VAL A 92 15.15 -6.78 -14.46
CA VAL A 92 15.16 -7.33 -13.08
C VAL A 92 13.81 -7.92 -12.64
N ARG A 93 13.85 -8.77 -11.60
CA ARG A 93 12.68 -9.23 -10.83
C ARG A 93 12.80 -8.78 -9.37
N GLY A 94 11.66 -8.58 -8.70
CA GLY A 94 11.61 -8.35 -7.25
C GLY A 94 12.26 -7.06 -6.73
N LYS A 95 12.64 -6.12 -7.61
CA LYS A 95 13.22 -4.84 -7.20
C LYS A 95 12.12 -3.89 -6.73
N LEU A 96 12.22 -3.43 -5.49
CA LEU A 96 11.24 -2.51 -4.88
C LEU A 96 11.63 -1.03 -5.00
N ASN A 97 12.82 -0.76 -5.51
CA ASN A 97 13.28 0.59 -5.78
C ASN A 97 12.73 1.10 -7.12
N PRO A 98 12.46 2.41 -7.24
CA PRO A 98 12.09 3.00 -8.51
C PRO A 98 13.26 2.92 -9.52
N PRO A 99 12.97 2.97 -10.83
CA PRO A 99 11.65 2.91 -11.48
C PRO A 99 11.23 1.48 -11.88
N CYS A 100 12.07 0.49 -11.55
CA CYS A 100 12.05 -0.87 -12.09
C CYS A 100 11.26 -1.86 -11.22
N ASN A 101 10.26 -1.37 -10.50
CA ASN A 101 9.40 -2.21 -9.69
C ASN A 101 8.20 -2.73 -10.49
N ALA A 102 7.68 -3.89 -10.06
CA ALA A 102 6.57 -4.57 -10.73
C ALA A 102 5.27 -3.76 -10.73
N VAL A 103 4.98 -3.02 -9.64
CA VAL A 103 3.79 -2.15 -9.54
C VAL A 103 3.78 -1.12 -10.68
N GLY A 104 4.86 -0.35 -10.82
CA GLY A 104 4.98 0.65 -11.88
C GLY A 104 4.97 0.02 -13.28
N TYR A 105 5.49 -1.19 -13.44
CA TYR A 105 5.42 -1.90 -14.73
C TYR A 105 3.98 -2.27 -15.10
N ILE A 106 3.22 -2.85 -14.17
CA ILE A 106 1.82 -3.24 -14.38
C ILE A 106 0.98 -1.98 -14.64
N ASP A 107 1.15 -0.94 -13.84
CA ASP A 107 0.42 0.32 -14.02
C ASP A 107 0.71 0.95 -15.40
N ARG A 108 1.97 0.98 -15.85
CA ARG A 108 2.34 1.45 -17.20
C ARG A 108 1.68 0.63 -18.31
N LYS A 109 1.54 -0.68 -18.13
CA LYS A 109 0.94 -1.58 -19.13
C LYS A 109 -0.58 -1.47 -19.18
N VAL A 110 -1.24 -1.30 -18.03
CA VAL A 110 -2.70 -1.25 -17.94
C VAL A 110 -3.25 0.15 -18.18
N LEU A 111 -2.69 1.17 -17.52
CA LEU A 111 -3.16 2.56 -17.60
C LEU A 111 -2.55 3.30 -18.80
N GLY A 112 -1.39 2.85 -19.28
CA GLY A 112 -0.61 3.51 -20.31
C GLY A 112 0.25 4.66 -19.76
N ILE A 113 1.37 4.94 -20.42
CA ILE A 113 2.36 5.95 -19.98
C ILE A 113 1.76 7.35 -19.88
N ASN A 114 0.80 7.69 -20.74
CA ASN A 114 0.17 9.00 -20.78
C ASN A 114 -0.63 9.30 -19.51
N HIS A 115 -1.18 8.27 -18.85
CA HIS A 115 -2.01 8.42 -17.64
C HIS A 115 -1.19 8.58 -16.36
N MET A 116 0.06 8.17 -16.40
CA MET A 116 0.94 8.13 -15.24
C MET A 116 1.27 9.53 -14.73
N TYR A 117 1.31 9.69 -13.40
CA TYR A 117 1.68 10.95 -12.79
C TYR A 117 3.15 11.34 -13.05
N HIS A 118 3.37 12.54 -13.61
CA HIS A 118 4.68 13.01 -14.07
C HIS A 118 5.59 13.63 -13.00
N ARG A 119 5.08 13.84 -11.77
CA ARG A 119 5.86 14.39 -10.65
C ARG A 119 5.94 13.42 -9.47
N PRO A 120 6.41 12.18 -9.67
CA PRO A 120 6.43 11.18 -8.61
C PRO A 120 7.37 11.55 -7.47
N ALA A 121 7.11 11.01 -6.28
CA ALA A 121 7.80 11.38 -5.05
C ALA A 121 9.33 11.16 -5.11
N TRP A 122 9.79 10.17 -5.87
CA TRP A 122 11.23 9.90 -6.01
C TRP A 122 12.03 11.00 -6.71
N ARG A 123 11.38 11.96 -7.38
CA ARG A 123 12.05 13.15 -7.92
C ARG A 123 12.72 14.00 -6.83
N ARG A 124 12.26 13.85 -5.59
CA ARG A 124 12.80 14.52 -4.40
C ARG A 124 13.96 13.76 -3.77
N SER A 125 14.36 12.62 -4.35
CA SER A 125 15.49 11.84 -3.85
C SER A 125 16.82 12.53 -4.11
N LYS A 126 17.81 12.25 -3.26
CA LYS A 126 19.21 12.75 -3.41
C LYS A 126 19.85 12.41 -4.77
N ALA A 127 19.37 11.34 -5.43
CA ALA A 127 19.80 10.96 -6.76
C ALA A 127 19.29 11.91 -7.85
N CYS A 128 18.15 12.57 -7.62
CA CYS A 128 17.49 13.41 -8.61
C CYS A 128 17.68 14.91 -8.37
N THR A 129 17.75 15.37 -7.13
CA THR A 129 17.87 16.80 -6.79
C THR A 129 18.81 17.04 -5.61
N GLN A 130 19.43 18.23 -5.57
CA GLN A 130 20.25 18.67 -4.42
C GLN A 130 19.39 19.13 -3.24
N ASP A 131 18.13 19.55 -3.50
CA ASP A 131 17.21 20.07 -2.48
C ASP A 131 16.47 18.97 -1.69
N SER A 132 16.90 17.71 -1.84
CA SER A 132 16.32 16.57 -1.12
C SER A 132 16.28 16.85 0.39
N PRO A 133 15.12 16.69 1.08
CA PRO A 133 13.94 15.91 0.68
C PRO A 133 12.84 16.71 -0.02
N PHE A 134 13.09 17.99 -0.34
CA PHE A 134 12.14 18.86 -1.02
C PHE A 134 12.22 18.69 -2.54
N GLU A 135 11.24 19.24 -3.24
CA GLU A 135 11.23 19.28 -4.70
C GLU A 135 12.08 20.45 -5.17
N GLY A 136 12.98 20.18 -6.11
CA GLY A 136 13.88 21.15 -6.68
C GLY A 136 14.19 20.83 -8.14
N PRO A 137 15.00 21.65 -8.82
CA PRO A 137 15.49 21.34 -10.15
C PRO A 137 16.21 19.99 -10.14
N LEU A 138 16.06 19.25 -11.25
CA LEU A 138 16.80 18.01 -11.45
C LEU A 138 18.28 18.34 -11.63
N ARG A 139 19.15 17.50 -11.07
CA ARG A 139 20.58 17.63 -11.26
C ARG A 139 20.94 17.46 -12.73
N LYS A 140 22.01 18.12 -13.18
CA LYS A 140 22.53 17.96 -14.55
C LYS A 140 23.00 16.53 -14.84
N ASP A 141 23.47 15.83 -13.80
CA ASP A 141 23.90 14.43 -13.81
C ASP A 141 22.80 13.45 -13.33
N ALA A 142 21.54 13.90 -13.25
CA ALA A 142 20.45 13.06 -12.77
C ALA A 142 20.24 11.85 -13.73
N PRO A 143 20.04 10.64 -13.19
CA PRO A 143 19.78 9.48 -14.02
C PRO A 143 18.43 9.60 -14.74
N SER A 144 18.32 8.99 -15.93
CA SER A 144 17.14 9.11 -16.80
C SER A 144 15.82 8.76 -16.11
N TRP A 145 15.86 7.83 -15.15
CA TRP A 145 14.68 7.43 -14.38
C TRP A 145 14.12 8.51 -13.45
N CYS A 146 14.87 9.58 -13.15
CA CYS A 146 14.33 10.72 -12.42
C CYS A 146 13.18 11.42 -13.17
N HIS A 147 13.15 11.30 -14.50
CA HIS A 147 12.07 11.82 -15.34
C HIS A 147 10.91 10.81 -15.51
N ALA A 148 11.08 9.57 -15.07
CA ALA A 148 10.11 8.50 -15.29
C ALA A 148 8.80 8.81 -14.56
N PRO A 149 7.64 8.77 -15.25
CA PRO A 149 6.36 8.94 -14.60
C PRO A 149 5.98 7.69 -13.80
N PHE A 150 5.17 7.88 -12.75
CA PHE A 150 4.74 6.80 -11.87
C PHE A 150 3.45 7.12 -11.16
N GLU A 151 2.59 6.11 -11.04
CA GLU A 151 1.26 6.24 -10.47
C GLU A 151 1.25 5.71 -9.03
N PRO A 152 1.37 6.57 -8.00
CA PRO A 152 1.39 6.14 -6.60
C PRO A 152 0.09 5.51 -6.14
N GLU A 153 -1.01 5.82 -6.83
CA GLU A 153 -2.36 5.35 -6.53
C GLU A 153 -2.85 4.28 -7.51
N GLY A 154 -1.91 3.59 -8.19
CA GLY A 154 -2.18 2.61 -9.24
C GLY A 154 -2.92 1.34 -8.79
N LEU A 155 -3.09 0.39 -9.70
CA LEU A 155 -3.93 -0.79 -9.47
C LEU A 155 -3.35 -1.67 -8.37
N LEU A 156 -2.08 -2.08 -8.51
CA LEU A 156 -1.49 -3.07 -7.62
C LEU A 156 -1.28 -2.53 -6.19
N SER A 157 -0.97 -1.24 -6.06
CA SER A 157 -0.89 -0.58 -4.75
C SER A 157 -2.26 -0.40 -4.11
N SER A 158 -3.33 -0.23 -4.90
CA SER A 158 -4.72 -0.22 -4.41
C SER A 158 -5.24 -1.60 -4.00
N VAL A 159 -4.71 -2.68 -4.57
CA VAL A 159 -4.98 -4.04 -4.08
C VAL A 159 -4.42 -4.20 -2.66
N SER A 160 -3.21 -3.70 -2.40
CA SER A 160 -2.62 -3.78 -1.05
C SER A 160 -3.34 -2.89 -0.02
N SER A 161 -4.09 -1.85 -0.42
CA SER A 161 -4.86 -1.02 0.52
C SER A 161 -6.06 -1.74 1.12
N ILE A 162 -6.57 -2.78 0.45
CA ILE A 162 -7.61 -3.67 0.98
C ILE A 162 -7.16 -4.28 2.31
N LEU A 163 -5.87 -4.64 2.44
CA LEU A 163 -5.32 -5.21 3.68
C LEU A 163 -5.47 -4.23 4.86
N SER A 164 -5.15 -2.95 4.66
CA SER A 164 -5.33 -1.92 5.69
C SER A 164 -6.80 -1.75 6.09
N THR A 165 -7.72 -1.83 5.12
CA THR A 165 -9.16 -1.76 5.39
C THR A 165 -9.64 -2.96 6.19
N ILE A 166 -9.21 -4.19 5.84
CA ILE A 166 -9.56 -5.40 6.60
C ILE A 166 -9.04 -5.31 8.03
N ILE A 167 -7.80 -4.85 8.23
CA ILE A 167 -7.25 -4.62 9.56
C ILE A 167 -8.14 -3.62 10.31
N GLY A 168 -8.50 -2.48 9.72
CA GLY A 168 -9.38 -1.49 10.35
C GLY A 168 -10.75 -2.04 10.72
N VAL A 169 -11.38 -2.84 9.85
CA VAL A 169 -12.65 -3.52 10.12
C VAL A 169 -12.53 -4.47 11.31
N HIS A 170 -11.41 -5.19 11.44
CA HIS A 170 -11.16 -6.01 12.62
C HIS A 170 -11.15 -5.19 13.93
N PHE A 171 -10.52 -4.00 13.94
CA PHE A 171 -10.60 -3.09 15.08
C PHE A 171 -12.04 -2.65 15.38
N GLY A 172 -12.85 -2.38 14.34
CA GLY A 172 -14.27 -2.08 14.46
C GLY A 172 -15.09 -3.20 15.10
N HIS A 173 -14.86 -4.45 14.68
CA HIS A 173 -15.54 -5.61 15.28
C HIS A 173 -15.16 -5.81 16.75
N VAL A 174 -13.92 -5.53 17.14
CA VAL A 174 -13.52 -5.56 18.55
C VAL A 174 -14.35 -4.55 19.38
N ILE A 175 -14.67 -3.37 18.85
CA ILE A 175 -15.56 -2.40 19.53
C ILE A 175 -16.95 -3.00 19.77
N ILE A 176 -17.53 -3.59 18.72
CA ILE A 176 -18.92 -4.08 18.74
C ILE A 176 -19.07 -5.33 19.61
N HIS A 177 -18.17 -6.29 19.48
CA HIS A 177 -18.30 -7.62 20.10
C HIS A 177 -17.70 -7.70 21.51
N THR A 178 -16.67 -6.92 21.82
CA THR A 178 -16.04 -6.94 23.15
C THR A 178 -16.68 -5.88 24.03
N LYS A 179 -17.39 -6.27 25.10
CA LYS A 179 -18.08 -5.30 25.99
C LYS A 179 -17.13 -4.56 26.96
N GLY A 180 -16.03 -5.20 27.39
CA GLY A 180 -15.14 -4.63 28.40
C GLY A 180 -14.09 -3.66 27.83
N HIS A 181 -13.99 -2.46 28.39
CA HIS A 181 -13.02 -1.43 27.99
C HIS A 181 -11.57 -1.94 28.03
N LEU A 182 -11.17 -2.57 29.14
CA LEU A 182 -9.83 -3.13 29.30
C LEU A 182 -9.56 -4.27 28.30
N ALA A 183 -10.57 -5.08 27.99
CA ALA A 183 -10.44 -6.17 27.01
C ALA A 183 -10.26 -5.64 25.58
N ARG A 184 -11.00 -4.57 25.21
CA ARG A 184 -10.81 -3.86 23.93
C ARG A 184 -9.40 -3.31 23.80
N LEU A 185 -8.95 -2.55 24.80
CA LEU A 185 -7.61 -1.98 24.84
C LEU A 185 -6.54 -3.07 24.76
N LYS A 186 -6.68 -4.16 25.52
CA LYS A 186 -5.73 -5.29 25.47
C LYS A 186 -5.63 -5.85 24.05
N GLN A 187 -6.74 -6.09 23.37
CA GLN A 187 -6.73 -6.61 21.99
C GLN A 187 -6.10 -5.62 21.00
N TRP A 188 -6.47 -4.33 21.06
CA TRP A 188 -5.93 -3.33 20.15
C TRP A 188 -4.45 -3.06 20.36
N VAL A 189 -4.01 -2.95 21.61
CA VAL A 189 -2.61 -2.73 21.94
C VAL A 189 -1.77 -3.95 21.55
N THR A 190 -2.25 -5.16 21.85
CA THR A 190 -1.54 -6.41 21.47
C THR A 190 -1.40 -6.51 19.96
N MET A 191 -2.49 -6.28 19.20
CA MET A 191 -2.46 -6.27 17.74
C MET A 191 -1.56 -5.16 17.20
N GLY A 192 -1.67 -3.95 17.77
CA GLY A 192 -0.90 -2.78 17.38
C GLY A 192 0.61 -3.02 17.48
N PHE A 193 1.06 -3.52 18.64
CA PHE A 193 2.46 -3.91 18.82
C PHE A 193 2.88 -5.07 17.92
N ALA A 194 2.04 -6.10 17.76
CA ALA A 194 2.36 -7.23 16.88
C ALA A 194 2.58 -6.77 15.43
N LEU A 195 1.68 -5.94 14.88
CA LEU A 195 1.81 -5.38 13.54
C LEU A 195 3.03 -4.44 13.42
N LEU A 196 3.27 -3.60 14.41
CA LEU A 196 4.39 -2.67 14.41
C LEU A 196 5.73 -3.41 14.44
N ILE A 197 5.89 -4.39 15.34
CA ILE A 197 7.07 -5.24 15.42
C ILE A 197 7.27 -5.98 14.10
N PHE A 198 6.24 -6.66 13.59
CA PHE A 198 6.33 -7.41 12.34
C PHE A 198 6.73 -6.53 11.15
N GLY A 199 6.10 -5.36 11.00
CA GLY A 199 6.42 -4.42 9.93
C GLY A 199 7.84 -3.86 10.02
N LEU A 200 8.31 -3.54 11.23
CA LEU A 200 9.69 -3.09 11.45
C LEU A 200 10.70 -4.22 11.22
N THR A 201 10.41 -5.44 11.67
CA THR A 201 11.26 -6.61 11.40
C THR A 201 11.43 -6.81 9.90
N LEU A 202 10.35 -6.75 9.11
CA LEU A 202 10.43 -6.84 7.65
C LEU A 202 11.31 -5.75 7.02
N HIS A 203 11.27 -4.54 7.58
CA HIS A 203 12.09 -3.43 7.11
C HIS A 203 13.57 -3.60 7.46
N PHE A 204 13.88 -3.88 8.73
CA PHE A 204 15.26 -3.99 9.22
C PHE A 204 15.97 -5.25 8.75
N THR A 205 15.24 -6.33 8.46
CA THR A 205 15.80 -7.53 7.83
C THR A 205 16.05 -7.36 6.32
N ASN A 206 15.74 -6.18 5.76
CA ASN A 206 15.78 -5.89 4.32
C ASN A 206 14.89 -6.79 3.46
N ALA A 207 13.95 -7.54 4.07
CA ALA A 207 13.02 -8.38 3.33
C ALA A 207 12.02 -7.54 2.53
N ILE A 208 11.38 -6.55 3.18
CA ILE A 208 10.43 -5.63 2.53
C ILE A 208 10.62 -4.21 3.09
N PRO A 209 11.20 -3.26 2.32
CA PRO A 209 11.38 -1.89 2.76
C PRO A 209 10.04 -1.17 2.95
N LEU A 210 10.02 -0.21 3.87
CA LEU A 210 8.90 0.71 4.04
C LEU A 210 8.77 1.61 2.82
N ASN A 211 7.80 1.31 1.94
CA ASN A 211 7.59 2.07 0.73
C ASN A 211 6.11 2.44 0.57
N LYS A 212 5.82 3.72 0.84
CA LYS A 212 4.49 4.31 0.70
C LYS A 212 3.95 4.25 -0.73
N GLN A 213 4.81 4.42 -1.73
CA GLN A 213 4.42 4.48 -3.15
C GLN A 213 3.97 3.11 -3.67
N LEU A 214 4.61 2.05 -3.21
CA LEU A 214 4.24 0.66 -3.50
C LEU A 214 3.15 0.13 -2.58
N TYR A 215 2.86 0.86 -1.50
CA TYR A 215 1.99 0.41 -0.41
C TYR A 215 2.42 -0.96 0.12
N THR A 216 3.71 -1.13 0.44
CA THR A 216 4.29 -2.44 0.80
C THR A 216 3.68 -3.02 2.08
N LEU A 217 3.74 -4.36 2.23
CA LEU A 217 3.28 -5.05 3.44
C LEU A 217 3.90 -4.46 4.72
N SER A 218 5.21 -4.20 4.74
CA SER A 218 5.87 -3.59 5.91
C SER A 218 5.29 -2.21 6.20
N TYR A 219 5.01 -1.40 5.18
CA TYR A 219 4.36 -0.09 5.34
C TYR A 219 2.93 -0.22 5.90
N VAL A 220 2.14 -1.17 5.41
CA VAL A 220 0.81 -1.48 5.94
C VAL A 220 0.87 -1.88 7.42
N CYS A 221 1.72 -2.84 7.77
CA CYS A 221 1.84 -3.31 9.15
C CYS A 221 2.29 -2.19 10.10
N VAL A 222 3.31 -1.39 9.74
CA VAL A 222 3.78 -0.28 10.60
C VAL A 222 2.70 0.79 10.75
N THR A 223 2.05 1.21 9.67
CA THR A 223 1.03 2.27 9.73
C THR A 223 -0.24 1.84 10.44
N SER A 224 -0.74 0.62 10.17
CA SER A 224 -1.88 0.05 10.91
C SER A 224 -1.55 -0.19 12.39
N GLY A 225 -0.33 -0.66 12.70
CA GLY A 225 0.13 -0.84 14.08
C GLY A 225 0.22 0.48 14.84
N ALA A 226 0.80 1.52 14.24
CA ALA A 226 0.86 2.85 14.83
C ALA A 226 -0.55 3.46 15.01
N ALA A 227 -1.41 3.34 14.00
CA ALA A 227 -2.80 3.80 14.08
C ALA A 227 -3.57 3.11 15.22
N ALA A 228 -3.37 1.80 15.42
CA ALA A 228 -3.97 1.04 16.50
C ALA A 228 -3.55 1.54 17.90
N LEU A 229 -2.26 1.85 18.08
CA LEU A 229 -1.75 2.37 19.34
C LEU A 229 -2.26 3.79 19.62
N VAL A 230 -2.28 4.66 18.60
CA VAL A 230 -2.85 6.01 18.71
C VAL A 230 -4.35 5.94 19.03
N PHE A 231 -5.09 5.08 18.32
CA PHE A 231 -6.51 4.87 18.59
C PHE A 231 -6.75 4.37 20.02
N SER A 232 -5.93 3.45 20.51
CA SER A 232 -6.00 2.95 21.88
C SER A 232 -5.71 4.04 22.92
N ALA A 233 -4.73 4.90 22.67
CA ALA A 233 -4.39 6.01 23.56
C ALA A 233 -5.52 7.05 23.63
N ILE A 234 -6.11 7.41 22.49
CA ILE A 234 -7.27 8.31 22.43
C ILE A 234 -8.46 7.68 23.16
N TYR A 235 -8.72 6.40 22.95
CA TYR A 235 -9.81 5.69 23.62
C TYR A 235 -9.64 5.61 25.14
N ALA A 236 -8.40 5.51 25.64
CA ALA A 236 -8.13 5.50 27.08
C ALA A 236 -8.20 6.88 27.73
N LEU A 237 -8.07 7.95 26.93
CA LEU A 237 -8.16 9.34 27.41
C LEU A 237 -9.61 9.78 27.62
N VAL A 238 -10.54 9.26 26.80
CA VAL A 238 -11.98 9.55 26.84
C VAL A 238 -12.67 8.64 27.85
#